data_AF-A0A8T5KUK1-F1
#
_entry.id   AF-A0A8T5KUK1-F1
#
_cell.length_a   1.000
_cell.length_b   1.000
_cell.length_c   1.000
_cell.angle_alpha   90.00
_cell.angle_beta   90.00
_cell.angle_gamma   90.00
#
_symmetry.space_group_name_H-M   'P 1'
#
loop_
_entity.id
_entity.type
_entity.pdbx_description
1 polymer ?
#
loop_
_entity_poly.entity_id
_entity_poly.type
_entity_poly.pdbx_seq_one_letter_code
_entity_poly.pdbx_strand_id
1 'polypeptide(L)'
;MMRDRNNIMASDEIKKLVPVLGKEQTLKLNKAYLLGDEEVRERIFELIDVIKAGLFADADLRNTVLMEPPPKDVAGEGEIELGHVLYGRKALYPIKIKRESLLTHIGVFGSSGYGKTNISYELISKLHDMQIPVLIFDFSKRNYKDLLSTNMRDSIDIYTIGRDVAPFKFNPLKPPKGIPISQWMKEFASIFDHAYWLLGGGKHIILKSLDGVHKEKKHPMLHDLKEWLNEYGESKLPARERNWLATAERPLESLCFREIGDIFKTVEGQKPSDFFQKGRITILELDALDTNDKTFFIEIILQWIRDWLLVNEKREEL
;
A
#
# COMPACT_ATOMS: atom_id res chain seq x y z
N MET A 1 -35.31 26.93 -4.38
CA MET A 1 -34.24 26.37 -5.24
C MET A 1 -33.08 27.34 -5.50
N MET A 2 -33.23 28.48 -6.19
CA MET A 2 -32.11 29.43 -6.38
C MET A 2 -31.67 30.11 -5.07
N ARG A 3 -32.62 30.57 -4.25
CA ARG A 3 -32.32 31.19 -2.93
C ARG A 3 -31.63 30.23 -1.95
N ASP A 4 -32.03 28.96 -1.93
CA ASP A 4 -31.42 27.96 -1.04
C ASP A 4 -29.95 27.69 -1.41
N ARG A 5 -29.63 27.65 -2.71
CA ARG A 5 -28.25 27.52 -3.19
C ARG A 5 -27.37 28.71 -2.79
N ASN A 6 -27.89 29.93 -2.89
CA ASN A 6 -27.14 31.13 -2.48
C ASN A 6 -26.89 31.17 -0.98
N ASN A 7 -27.88 30.76 -0.17
CA ASN A 7 -27.72 30.68 1.29
C ASN A 7 -26.69 29.63 1.72
N ILE A 8 -26.61 28.50 1.02
CA ILE A 8 -25.60 27.46 1.27
C ILE A 8 -24.20 27.99 0.95
N MET A 9 -24.01 28.61 -0.23
CA MET A 9 -22.72 29.18 -0.61
C MET A 9 -22.24 30.25 0.38
N ALA A 10 -23.11 31.16 0.81
CA ALA A 10 -22.76 32.21 1.77
C ALA A 10 -22.40 31.64 3.15
N SER A 11 -23.15 30.64 3.63
CA SER A 11 -22.85 29.97 4.89
C SER A 11 -21.48 29.27 4.86
N ASP A 12 -21.12 28.67 3.73
CA ASP A 12 -19.82 28.01 3.56
C ASP A 12 -18.67 29.03 3.52
N GLU A 13 -18.88 30.21 2.93
CA GLU A 13 -17.89 31.28 2.98
C GLU A 13 -17.67 31.84 4.38
N ILE A 14 -18.75 32.00 5.16
CA ILE A 14 -18.67 32.44 6.56
C ILE A 14 -17.87 31.42 7.39
N LYS A 15 -18.09 30.11 7.21
CA LYS A 15 -17.35 29.05 7.91
C LYS A 15 -15.85 29.07 7.66
N LYS A 16 -15.41 29.46 6.45
CA LYS A 16 -13.98 29.62 6.15
C LYS A 16 -13.30 30.70 7.00
N LEU A 17 -14.06 31.60 7.63
CA LEU A 17 -13.53 32.67 8.49
C LEU A 17 -13.35 32.25 9.96
N VAL A 18 -13.74 31.03 10.35
CA VAL A 18 -13.57 30.53 11.74
C VAL A 18 -12.16 30.72 12.28
N PRO A 19 -11.06 30.48 11.52
CA PRO A 19 -9.71 30.67 12.04
C PRO A 19 -9.32 32.13 12.33
N VAL A 20 -10.10 33.08 11.82
CA VAL A 20 -9.82 34.53 11.87
C VAL A 20 -10.72 35.22 12.89
N LEU A 21 -12.02 34.93 12.83
CA LEU A 21 -13.04 35.53 13.71
C LEU A 21 -13.30 34.69 14.98
N GLY A 22 -12.91 33.42 14.97
CA GLY A 22 -13.25 32.47 16.02
C GLY A 22 -14.69 31.94 15.90
N LYS A 23 -14.90 30.73 16.44
CA LYS A 23 -16.16 29.97 16.29
C LYS A 23 -17.40 30.76 16.71
N GLU A 24 -17.35 31.50 17.82
CA GLU A 24 -18.51 32.21 18.37
C GLU A 24 -18.95 33.37 17.46
N GLN A 25 -18.00 34.18 16.98
CA GLN A 25 -18.29 35.34 16.14
C GLN A 25 -18.77 34.87 14.76
N THR A 26 -18.13 33.85 14.19
CA THR A 26 -18.58 33.24 12.93
C THR A 26 -20.00 32.68 13.04
N LEU A 27 -20.35 32.03 14.16
CA LEU A 27 -21.71 31.52 14.38
C LEU A 27 -22.73 32.67 14.49
N LYS A 28 -22.39 33.76 15.19
CA LYS A 28 -23.24 34.96 15.27
C LYS A 28 -23.45 35.58 13.90
N LEU A 29 -22.39 35.71 13.10
CA LEU A 29 -22.45 36.24 11.74
C LEU A 29 -23.32 35.37 10.83
N ASN A 30 -23.18 34.04 10.91
CA ASN A 30 -23.99 33.11 10.13
C ASN A 30 -25.47 33.17 10.52
N LYS A 31 -25.77 33.27 11.83
CA LYS A 31 -27.16 33.46 12.31
C LYS A 31 -27.74 34.79 11.82
N ALA A 32 -26.97 35.87 11.87
CA ALA A 32 -27.39 37.18 11.37
C ALA A 32 -27.69 37.14 9.86
N TYR A 33 -26.88 36.42 9.08
CA TYR A 33 -27.11 36.24 7.64
C TYR A 33 -28.41 35.47 7.34
N LEU A 34 -28.63 34.35 8.04
CA LEU A 34 -29.79 33.49 7.81
C LEU A 34 -31.11 34.17 8.22
N LEU A 35 -31.11 34.88 9.35
CA LEU A 35 -32.29 35.55 9.91
C LEU A 35 -32.50 36.98 9.38
N GLY A 36 -31.46 37.58 8.79
CA GLY A 36 -31.48 38.95 8.27
C GLY A 36 -32.31 39.10 6.99
N ASP A 37 -32.75 40.33 6.77
CA ASP A 37 -33.35 40.78 5.52
C ASP A 37 -32.27 41.00 4.43
N GLU A 38 -32.69 41.47 3.26
CA GLU A 38 -31.80 41.63 2.10
C GLU A 38 -30.68 42.65 2.37
N GLU A 39 -30.99 43.74 3.07
CA GLU A 39 -30.02 44.77 3.44
C GLU A 39 -28.96 44.24 4.44
N VAL A 40 -29.40 43.48 5.45
CA VAL A 40 -28.47 42.84 6.40
C VAL A 40 -27.55 41.84 5.68
N ARG A 41 -28.09 41.08 4.71
CA ARG A 41 -27.29 40.11 3.94
C ARG A 41 -26.24 40.78 3.07
N GLU A 42 -26.59 41.87 2.37
CA GLU A 42 -25.64 42.65 1.57
C GLU A 42 -24.49 43.19 2.43
N ARG A 43 -24.81 43.80 3.59
CA ARG A 43 -23.79 44.29 4.53
C ARG A 43 -22.86 43.19 5.02
N ILE A 44 -23.39 41.99 5.26
CA ILE A 44 -22.57 40.84 5.67
C ILE A 44 -21.64 40.40 4.54
N PHE A 45 -22.09 40.42 3.28
CA PHE A 45 -21.22 40.13 2.14
C PHE A 45 -20.09 41.15 1.99
N GLU A 46 -20.39 42.44 2.10
CA GLU A 46 -19.37 43.50 2.08
C GLU A 46 -18.33 43.30 3.19
N LEU A 47 -18.79 42.96 4.41
CA LEU A 47 -17.89 42.65 5.53
C LEU A 47 -17.00 41.45 5.23
N ILE A 48 -17.56 40.38 4.66
CA ILE A 48 -16.80 39.18 4.26
C ILE A 48 -15.74 39.54 3.22
N ASP A 49 -16.07 40.38 2.24
CA ASP A 49 -15.13 40.81 1.20
C ASP A 49 -14.00 41.67 1.76
N VAL A 50 -14.28 42.56 2.72
CA VAL A 50 -13.25 43.33 3.43
C VAL A 50 -12.34 42.40 4.24
N ILE A 51 -12.89 41.43 4.96
CA ILE A 51 -12.12 40.45 5.73
C ILE A 51 -11.25 39.61 4.80
N LYS A 52 -11.80 39.13 3.68
CA LYS A 52 -11.05 38.39 2.66
C LYS A 52 -9.95 39.24 2.05
N ALA A 53 -10.21 40.50 1.73
CA ALA A 53 -9.19 41.41 1.20
C ALA A 53 -8.02 41.58 2.20
N GLY A 54 -8.34 41.71 3.49
CA GLY A 54 -7.33 41.70 4.56
C GLY A 54 -6.57 40.37 4.67
N LEU A 55 -7.27 39.23 4.53
CA LEU A 55 -6.64 37.91 4.56
C LEU A 55 -5.76 37.66 3.34
N PHE A 56 -6.18 38.02 2.14
CA PHE A 56 -5.37 37.84 0.92
C PHE A 56 -4.22 38.85 0.80
N ALA A 57 -4.19 39.89 1.64
CA ALA A 57 -3.01 40.72 1.84
C ALA A 57 -1.92 39.99 2.65
N ASP A 58 -2.29 38.99 3.45
CA ASP A 58 -1.33 38.09 4.11
C ASP A 58 -0.66 37.20 3.06
N ALA A 59 0.68 37.26 3.02
CA ALA A 59 1.50 36.49 2.08
C ALA A 59 1.30 34.97 2.24
N ASP A 60 0.91 34.51 3.43
CA ASP A 60 0.68 33.09 3.72
C ASP A 60 -0.69 32.59 3.27
N LEU A 61 -1.66 33.48 3.09
CA LEU A 61 -3.01 33.13 2.65
C LEU A 61 -3.22 33.45 1.16
N ARG A 62 -2.39 34.34 0.60
CA ARG A 62 -2.41 34.73 -0.81
C ARG A 62 -2.26 33.51 -1.73
N ASN A 63 -3.18 33.37 -2.69
CA ASN A 63 -3.23 32.28 -3.68
C ASN A 63 -3.43 30.86 -3.11
N THR A 64 -4.04 30.73 -1.92
CA THR A 64 -4.36 29.42 -1.33
C THR A 64 -5.87 29.19 -1.25
N VAL A 65 -6.28 27.92 -1.34
CA VAL A 65 -7.68 27.53 -1.14
C VAL A 65 -7.95 27.52 0.37
N LEU A 66 -8.74 28.48 0.84
CA LEU A 66 -9.19 28.52 2.23
C LEU A 66 -10.34 27.53 2.41
N MET A 67 -10.13 26.55 3.28
CA MET A 67 -11.14 25.59 3.73
C MET A 67 -11.37 25.75 5.22
N GLU A 68 -12.57 25.39 5.69
CA GLU A 68 -12.82 25.26 7.12
C GLU A 68 -11.93 24.12 7.66
N PRO A 69 -11.04 24.39 8.63
CA PRO A 69 -10.21 23.35 9.19
C PRO A 69 -11.04 22.39 10.05
N PRO A 70 -10.73 21.09 10.06
CA PRO A 70 -11.42 20.12 10.91
C PRO A 70 -11.27 20.52 12.39
N PRO A 71 -12.25 20.27 13.27
CA PRO A 71 -12.14 20.60 14.69
C PRO A 71 -10.85 20.06 15.33
N LYS A 72 -10.22 20.84 16.23
CA LYS A 72 -8.92 20.50 16.84
C LYS A 72 -8.96 19.16 17.59
N ASP A 73 -10.07 18.90 18.28
CA ASP A 73 -10.35 17.65 18.99
C ASP A 73 -10.40 16.44 18.05
N VAL A 74 -11.00 16.61 16.86
CA VAL A 74 -11.08 15.56 15.84
C VAL A 74 -9.72 15.36 15.15
N ALA A 75 -9.06 16.44 14.75
CA ALA A 75 -7.76 16.36 14.07
C ALA A 75 -6.66 15.80 14.97
N GLY A 76 -6.73 16.06 16.28
CA GLY A 76 -5.78 15.55 17.27
C GLY A 76 -6.10 14.14 17.78
N GLU A 77 -7.15 13.49 17.28
CA GLU A 77 -7.60 12.18 17.77
C GLU A 77 -6.71 11.05 17.20
N GLY A 78 -5.81 10.52 18.04
CA GLY A 78 -4.96 9.37 17.70
C GLY A 78 -3.52 9.49 18.18
N GLU A 79 -2.73 8.47 17.89
CA GLU A 79 -1.33 8.33 18.34
C GLU A 79 -0.33 8.71 17.25
N ILE A 80 -0.69 8.55 15.97
CA ILE A 80 0.24 8.68 14.85
C ILE A 80 0.08 10.06 14.22
N GLU A 81 1.00 10.96 14.54
CA GLU A 81 1.06 12.28 13.91
C GLU A 81 1.58 12.18 12.47
N LEU A 82 0.79 12.68 11.51
CA LEU A 82 1.14 12.69 10.08
C LEU A 82 1.56 14.06 9.57
N GLY A 83 1.27 15.14 10.31
CA GLY A 83 1.57 16.50 9.89
C GLY A 83 0.73 17.52 10.64
N HIS A 84 0.47 18.67 10.00
CA HIS A 84 -0.28 19.77 10.58
C HIS A 84 -1.45 20.20 9.68
N VAL A 85 -2.57 20.58 10.29
CA VAL A 85 -3.67 21.25 9.61
C VAL A 85 -3.21 22.64 9.19
N LEU A 86 -3.35 22.95 7.91
CA LEU A 86 -2.98 24.24 7.33
C LEU A 86 -4.23 25.08 7.06
N TYR A 87 -4.13 26.37 7.34
CA TYR A 87 -5.06 27.40 6.86
C TYR A 87 -4.26 28.38 5.99
N GLY A 88 -4.43 28.26 4.68
CA GLY A 88 -3.43 28.74 3.72
C GLY A 88 -2.07 28.09 3.97
N ARG A 89 -1.03 28.88 4.22
CA ARG A 89 0.31 28.40 4.62
C ARG A 89 0.54 28.40 6.12
N LYS A 90 -0.40 28.92 6.90
CA LYS A 90 -0.30 28.95 8.36
C LYS A 90 -0.62 27.58 8.95
N ALA A 91 0.32 27.00 9.69
CA ALA A 91 0.09 25.80 10.48
C ALA A 91 -0.76 26.12 11.72
N LEU A 92 -1.79 25.31 11.96
CA LEU A 92 -2.72 25.49 13.08
C LEU A 92 -2.42 24.50 14.23
N TYR A 93 -2.62 23.21 13.99
CA TYR A 93 -2.45 22.13 14.98
C TYR A 93 -2.12 20.82 14.28
N PRO A 94 -1.51 19.84 14.98
CA PRO A 94 -1.18 18.55 14.40
C PRO A 94 -2.43 17.80 13.94
N ILE A 95 -2.28 17.00 12.88
CA ILE A 95 -3.24 15.98 12.47
C ILE A 95 -2.66 14.60 12.81
N LYS A 96 -3.46 13.81 13.53
CA LYS A 96 -3.13 12.47 13.95
C LYS A 96 -4.14 11.47 13.37
N ILE A 97 -3.68 10.24 13.19
CA ILE A 97 -4.54 9.09 12.89
C ILE A 97 -4.45 8.10 14.04
N LYS A 98 -5.56 7.40 14.27
CA LYS A 98 -5.63 6.31 15.24
C LYS A 98 -4.88 5.09 14.73
N ARG A 99 -4.26 4.35 15.63
CA ARG A 99 -3.60 3.08 15.31
C ARG A 99 -4.55 2.12 14.59
N GLU A 100 -5.82 2.04 15.00
CA GLU A 100 -6.82 1.14 14.43
C GLU A 100 -7.16 1.49 12.97
N SER A 101 -6.95 2.73 12.54
CA SER A 101 -7.15 3.13 11.14
C SER A 101 -6.18 2.43 10.18
N LEU A 102 -5.05 1.89 10.69
CA LEU A 102 -4.13 1.08 9.89
C LEU A 102 -4.71 -0.30 9.56
N LEU A 103 -5.61 -0.81 10.39
CA LEU A 103 -6.29 -2.09 10.17
C LEU A 103 -7.33 -2.01 9.05
N THR A 104 -7.77 -0.81 8.67
CA THR A 104 -8.75 -0.56 7.61
C THR A 104 -8.14 -0.21 6.24
N HIS A 105 -6.82 -0.35 6.10
CA HIS A 105 -6.03 0.03 4.93
C HIS A 105 -5.96 1.55 4.66
N ILE A 106 -4.85 2.00 4.06
CA ILE A 106 -4.62 3.41 3.71
C ILE A 106 -4.16 3.50 2.26
N GLY A 107 -4.74 4.44 1.51
CA GLY A 107 -4.29 4.82 0.17
C GLY A 107 -3.67 6.21 0.15
N VAL A 108 -2.45 6.34 -0.37
CA VAL A 108 -1.75 7.63 -0.53
C VAL A 108 -1.65 7.99 -2.01
N PHE A 109 -2.36 9.03 -2.43
CA PHE A 109 -2.46 9.45 -3.83
C PHE A 109 -1.83 10.83 -4.06
N GLY A 110 -1.26 11.02 -5.25
CA GLY A 110 -0.65 12.29 -5.65
C GLY A 110 0.22 12.13 -6.88
N SER A 111 0.47 13.21 -7.61
CA SER A 111 1.39 13.25 -8.75
C SER A 111 2.86 13.07 -8.33
N SER A 112 3.75 12.87 -9.30
CA SER A 112 5.19 12.78 -9.02
C SER A 112 5.71 14.08 -8.40
N GLY A 113 6.57 14.00 -7.38
CA GLY A 113 7.13 15.16 -6.68
C GLY A 113 6.24 15.76 -5.58
N TYR A 114 5.01 15.29 -5.38
CA TYR A 114 4.07 15.82 -4.38
C TYR A 114 4.25 15.23 -2.96
N GLY A 115 5.39 14.58 -2.69
CA GLY A 115 5.72 14.12 -1.33
C GLY A 115 5.10 12.79 -0.88
N LYS A 116 4.57 11.94 -1.78
CA LYS A 116 4.04 10.60 -1.41
C LYS A 116 5.04 9.77 -0.60
N THR A 117 6.27 9.65 -1.10
CA THR A 117 7.36 8.93 -0.42
C THR A 117 7.71 9.56 0.92
N ASN A 118 7.63 10.90 1.03
CA ASN A 118 7.90 11.59 2.29
C ASN A 118 6.87 11.25 3.37
N ILE A 119 5.58 11.20 3.01
CA ILE A 119 4.52 10.75 3.93
C ILE A 119 4.75 9.29 4.32
N SER A 120 5.14 8.43 3.39
CA SER A 120 5.49 7.05 3.70
C SER A 120 6.64 6.95 4.70
N TYR A 121 7.69 7.76 4.56
CA TYR A 121 8.82 7.79 5.51
C TYR A 121 8.40 8.22 6.91
N GLU A 122 7.59 9.27 7.02
CA GLU A 122 7.09 9.72 8.32
C GLU A 122 6.27 8.60 8.98
N LEU A 123 5.37 7.97 8.23
CA LEU A 123 4.58 6.86 8.73
C LEU A 123 5.47 5.69 9.19
N ILE A 124 6.45 5.29 8.38
CA ILE A 124 7.39 4.22 8.73
C ILE A 124 8.15 4.56 10.01
N SER A 125 8.60 5.80 10.17
CA SER A 125 9.28 6.26 11.37
C SER A 125 8.39 6.15 12.60
N LYS A 126 7.12 6.59 12.53
CA LYS A 126 6.18 6.44 13.65
C LYS A 126 5.90 4.98 14.00
N LEU A 127 5.70 4.14 12.98
CA LEU A 127 5.48 2.70 13.19
C LEU A 127 6.69 2.04 13.85
N HIS A 128 7.90 2.38 13.41
CA HIS A 128 9.15 1.93 14.00
C HIS A 128 9.25 2.33 15.48
N ASP A 129 9.01 3.60 15.81
CA ASP A 129 9.04 4.11 17.19
C ASP A 129 8.01 3.37 18.08
N MET A 130 6.87 2.99 17.51
CA MET A 130 5.81 2.20 18.17
C MET A 130 6.09 0.69 18.21
N GLN A 131 7.28 0.24 17.77
CA GLN A 131 7.69 -1.17 17.69
C GLN A 131 6.82 -2.03 16.75
N ILE A 132 6.13 -1.40 15.80
CA ILE A 132 5.31 -2.08 14.79
C ILE A 132 6.21 -2.48 13.62
N PRO A 133 6.25 -3.77 13.24
CA PRO A 133 7.03 -4.23 12.09
C PRO A 133 6.50 -3.64 10.78
N VAL A 134 7.39 -3.35 9.84
CA VAL A 134 7.04 -2.82 8.51
C VAL A 134 7.64 -3.69 7.43
N LEU A 135 6.83 -4.15 6.48
CA LEU A 135 7.28 -4.82 5.25
C LEU A 135 7.02 -3.91 4.04
N ILE A 136 8.06 -3.62 3.28
CA ILE A 136 8.03 -2.72 2.13
C ILE A 136 8.38 -3.50 0.87
N PHE A 137 7.48 -3.50 -0.12
CA PHE A 137 7.77 -3.94 -1.48
C PHE A 137 8.20 -2.73 -2.33
N ASP A 138 9.50 -2.53 -2.52
CA ASP A 138 10.02 -1.41 -3.32
C ASP A 138 10.04 -1.78 -4.81
N PHE A 139 8.98 -1.37 -5.52
CA PHE A 139 8.68 -1.85 -6.86
C PHE A 139 9.70 -1.47 -7.95
N SER A 140 10.34 -0.30 -7.90
CA SER A 140 11.11 0.17 -9.08
C SER A 140 12.18 1.22 -8.88
N LYS A 141 12.20 1.97 -7.79
CA LYS A 141 13.09 3.14 -7.67
C LYS A 141 14.10 3.06 -6.53
N ARG A 142 14.09 1.98 -5.75
CA ARG A 142 14.93 1.83 -4.55
C ARG A 142 14.80 3.08 -3.65
N ASN A 143 13.59 3.63 -3.59
CA ASN A 143 13.35 4.89 -2.90
C ASN A 143 13.72 4.73 -1.43
N TYR A 144 13.30 3.62 -0.82
CA TYR A 144 13.41 3.42 0.63
C TYR A 144 14.84 3.15 1.12
N LYS A 145 15.84 3.10 0.23
CA LYS A 145 17.25 3.00 0.62
C LYS A 145 17.71 4.22 1.42
N ASP A 146 17.10 5.38 1.20
CA ASP A 146 17.41 6.60 1.95
C ASP A 146 17.14 6.46 3.46
N LEU A 147 16.26 5.52 3.86
CA LEU A 147 16.04 5.20 5.28
C LEU A 147 17.33 4.74 5.99
N LEU A 148 18.31 4.21 5.26
CA LEU A 148 19.62 3.84 5.81
C LEU A 148 20.44 5.03 6.33
N SER A 149 20.11 6.25 5.93
CA SER A 149 20.73 7.49 6.44
C SER A 149 20.08 8.04 7.70
N THR A 150 19.03 7.37 8.20
CA THR A 150 18.30 7.77 9.41
C THR A 150 18.77 6.97 10.63
N ASN A 151 18.24 7.30 11.81
CA ASN A 151 18.43 6.53 13.04
C ASN A 151 17.86 5.10 12.97
N MET A 152 17.04 4.78 11.95
CA MET A 152 16.45 3.46 11.76
C MET A 152 17.39 2.44 11.09
N ARG A 153 18.60 2.85 10.66
CA ARG A 153 19.53 2.01 9.89
C ARG A 153 19.72 0.60 10.45
N ASP A 154 19.93 0.48 11.76
CA ASP A 154 20.22 -0.80 12.42
C ASP A 154 18.96 -1.69 12.57
N SER A 155 17.78 -1.11 12.31
CA SER A 155 16.48 -1.77 12.36
C SER A 155 16.00 -2.22 10.98
N ILE A 156 16.76 -1.96 9.91
CA ILE A 156 16.37 -2.25 8.53
C ILE A 156 17.05 -3.53 8.04
N ASP A 157 16.24 -4.46 7.53
CA ASP A 157 16.68 -5.58 6.69
C ASP A 157 16.39 -5.26 5.23
N ILE A 158 17.41 -5.36 4.36
CA ILE A 158 17.25 -5.17 2.92
C ILE A 158 17.50 -6.49 2.23
N TYR A 159 16.58 -6.87 1.35
CA TYR A 159 16.76 -7.97 0.42
C TYR A 159 16.63 -7.48 -1.02
N THR A 160 17.59 -7.85 -1.85
CA THR A 160 17.63 -7.52 -3.28
C THR A 160 17.08 -8.68 -4.10
N ILE A 161 15.82 -8.59 -4.52
CA ILE A 161 15.15 -9.64 -5.26
C ILE A 161 15.67 -9.63 -6.70
N GLY A 162 16.24 -10.77 -7.15
CA GLY A 162 16.85 -10.93 -8.47
C GLY A 162 18.27 -10.37 -8.58
N ARG A 163 18.93 -10.04 -7.46
CA ARG A 163 20.34 -9.64 -7.41
C ARG A 163 21.06 -10.29 -6.24
N ASP A 164 22.34 -10.60 -6.41
CA ASP A 164 23.15 -11.32 -5.41
C ASP A 164 23.85 -10.40 -4.38
N VAL A 165 23.29 -9.22 -4.10
CA VAL A 165 23.90 -8.27 -3.15
C VAL A 165 23.44 -8.55 -1.71
N ALA A 166 22.13 -8.73 -1.53
CA ALA A 166 21.52 -9.15 -0.28
C ALA A 166 20.42 -10.18 -0.60
N PRO A 167 20.78 -11.44 -0.84
CA PRO A 167 19.88 -12.41 -1.46
C PRO A 167 18.70 -12.78 -0.55
N PHE A 168 17.51 -12.89 -1.15
CA PHE A 168 16.33 -13.49 -0.54
C PHE A 168 16.15 -14.92 -1.04
N LYS A 169 15.74 -15.84 -0.19
CA LYS A 169 15.47 -17.24 -0.52
C LYS A 169 14.06 -17.60 -0.08
N PHE A 170 13.26 -18.13 -1.01
CA PHE A 170 11.87 -18.44 -0.74
C PHE A 170 11.41 -19.61 -1.59
N ASN A 171 10.71 -20.57 -1.00
CA ASN A 171 10.15 -21.69 -1.73
C ASN A 171 8.63 -21.54 -1.90
N PRO A 172 8.13 -21.14 -3.08
CA PRO A 172 6.71 -20.92 -3.29
C PRO A 172 5.92 -22.23 -3.40
N LEU A 173 6.57 -23.39 -3.47
CA LEU A 173 5.90 -24.70 -3.45
C LEU A 173 5.72 -25.22 -2.01
N LYS A 174 6.29 -24.53 -1.01
CA LYS A 174 6.15 -24.91 0.39
C LYS A 174 5.13 -24.01 1.10
N PRO A 175 3.93 -24.52 1.44
CA PRO A 175 2.95 -23.74 2.18
C PRO A 175 3.40 -23.41 3.61
N PRO A 176 2.80 -22.40 4.26
CA PRO A 176 2.90 -22.22 5.71
C PRO A 176 2.49 -23.50 6.44
N LYS A 177 3.15 -23.79 7.57
CA LYS A 177 2.80 -24.94 8.41
C LYS A 177 1.34 -24.85 8.84
N GLY A 178 0.56 -25.92 8.61
CA GLY A 178 -0.86 -25.99 8.95
C GLY A 178 -1.81 -25.75 7.77
N ILE A 179 -1.31 -25.26 6.62
CA ILE A 179 -2.09 -25.13 5.40
C ILE A 179 -2.04 -26.44 4.60
N PRO A 180 -3.21 -27.01 4.20
CA PRO A 180 -3.25 -28.17 3.32
C PRO A 180 -2.57 -27.89 1.97
N ILE A 181 -1.71 -28.80 1.52
CA ILE A 181 -0.98 -28.61 0.26
C ILE A 181 -1.93 -28.46 -0.94
N SER A 182 -3.06 -29.16 -0.95
CA SER A 182 -4.08 -29.07 -1.99
C SER A 182 -4.76 -27.71 -2.09
N GLN A 183 -4.87 -26.98 -0.98
CA GLN A 183 -5.34 -25.60 -0.96
C GLN A 183 -4.26 -24.68 -1.56
N TRP A 184 -3.04 -24.79 -1.06
CA TRP A 184 -1.91 -23.97 -1.52
C TRP A 184 -1.64 -24.11 -3.02
N MET A 185 -1.71 -25.34 -3.57
CA MET A 185 -1.56 -25.56 -5.01
C MET A 185 -2.59 -24.79 -5.85
N LYS A 186 -3.85 -24.69 -5.38
CA LYS A 186 -4.90 -23.92 -6.07
C LYS A 186 -4.67 -22.42 -5.98
N GLU A 187 -4.18 -21.95 -4.84
CA GLU A 187 -3.84 -20.54 -4.61
C GLU A 187 -2.64 -20.13 -5.46
N PHE A 188 -1.54 -20.91 -5.43
CA PHE A 188 -0.40 -20.74 -6.33
C PHE A 188 -0.86 -20.70 -7.79
N ALA A 189 -1.61 -21.70 -8.25
CA ALA A 189 -2.05 -21.75 -9.65
C ALA A 189 -2.92 -20.56 -10.04
N SER A 190 -3.69 -20.00 -9.11
CA SER A 190 -4.52 -18.81 -9.35
C SER A 190 -3.69 -17.53 -9.41
N ILE A 191 -2.72 -17.36 -8.51
CA ILE A 191 -1.77 -16.24 -8.53
C ILE A 191 -0.90 -16.30 -9.78
N PHE A 192 -0.43 -17.48 -10.14
CA PHE A 192 0.39 -17.69 -11.34
C PHE A 192 -0.38 -17.39 -12.63
N ASP A 193 -1.66 -17.80 -12.70
CA ASP A 193 -2.56 -17.43 -13.80
C ASP A 193 -2.79 -15.92 -13.90
N HIS A 194 -2.98 -15.25 -12.75
CA HIS A 194 -3.17 -13.80 -12.70
C HIS A 194 -1.93 -13.02 -13.10
N ALA A 195 -0.75 -13.38 -12.57
CA ALA A 195 0.50 -12.66 -12.84
C ALA A 195 0.97 -12.83 -14.29
N TYR A 196 0.71 -13.98 -14.93
CA TYR A 196 1.27 -14.31 -16.25
C TYR A 196 0.23 -14.48 -17.37
N TRP A 197 -1.05 -14.34 -17.04
CA TRP A 197 -2.19 -14.40 -17.94
C TRP A 197 -2.25 -15.75 -18.66
N LEU A 198 -2.41 -16.84 -17.91
CA LEU A 198 -2.39 -18.19 -18.47
C LEU A 198 -3.72 -18.63 -19.12
N LEU A 199 -4.75 -17.79 -19.02
CA LEU A 199 -6.05 -17.92 -19.70
C LEU A 199 -6.73 -19.27 -19.42
N GLY A 200 -6.62 -19.75 -18.18
CA GLY A 200 -7.28 -20.97 -17.68
C GLY A 200 -6.67 -22.29 -18.17
N GLY A 201 -6.32 -22.39 -19.45
CA GLY A 201 -5.66 -23.57 -20.02
C GLY A 201 -4.27 -23.82 -19.45
N GLY A 202 -3.43 -22.78 -19.41
CA GLY A 202 -2.12 -22.89 -18.76
C GLY A 202 -2.25 -23.10 -17.24
N LYS A 203 -3.24 -22.48 -16.60
CA LYS A 203 -3.55 -22.72 -15.17
C LYS A 203 -3.83 -24.19 -14.88
N HIS A 204 -4.58 -24.86 -15.75
CA HIS A 204 -4.85 -26.30 -15.61
C HIS A 204 -3.55 -27.12 -15.65
N ILE A 205 -2.63 -26.80 -16.55
CA ILE A 205 -1.31 -27.44 -16.65
C ILE A 205 -0.46 -27.16 -15.41
N ILE A 206 -0.45 -25.93 -14.90
CA ILE A 206 0.24 -25.59 -13.63
C ILE A 206 -0.32 -26.38 -12.45
N LEU A 207 -1.65 -26.49 -12.32
CA LEU A 207 -2.24 -27.24 -11.23
C LEU A 207 -1.92 -28.75 -11.32
N LYS A 208 -1.92 -29.30 -12.54
CA LYS A 208 -1.56 -30.71 -12.80
C LYS A 208 -0.09 -30.98 -12.46
N SER A 209 0.81 -30.08 -12.86
CA SER A 209 2.25 -30.20 -12.59
C SER A 209 2.58 -30.07 -11.11
N LEU A 210 1.92 -29.16 -10.38
CA LEU A 210 2.06 -29.07 -8.93
C LEU A 210 1.68 -30.39 -8.23
N ASP A 211 0.53 -30.98 -8.58
CA ASP A 211 0.09 -32.26 -8.01
C ASP A 211 1.07 -33.40 -8.35
N GLY A 212 1.59 -33.45 -9.57
CA GLY A 212 2.61 -34.42 -9.99
C GLY A 212 3.89 -34.30 -9.17
N VAL A 213 4.47 -33.09 -9.13
CA VAL A 213 5.72 -32.81 -8.42
C VAL A 213 5.60 -33.09 -6.91
N HIS A 214 4.48 -32.75 -6.28
CA HIS A 214 4.26 -33.03 -4.86
C HIS A 214 4.06 -34.52 -4.55
N LYS A 215 3.68 -35.35 -5.53
CA LYS A 215 3.61 -36.82 -5.38
C LYS A 215 4.98 -37.47 -5.53
N GLU A 216 5.83 -36.93 -6.38
CA GLU A 216 7.14 -37.49 -6.71
C GLU A 216 8.24 -37.04 -5.74
N LYS A 217 8.20 -35.78 -5.29
CA LYS A 217 9.24 -35.16 -4.49
C LYS A 217 8.69 -34.72 -3.12
N LYS A 218 9.41 -35.07 -2.05
CA LYS A 218 9.05 -34.71 -0.66
C LYS A 218 9.18 -33.21 -0.38
N HIS A 219 10.16 -32.57 -1.00
CA HIS A 219 10.50 -31.17 -0.79
C HIS A 219 10.70 -30.46 -2.13
N PRO A 220 9.63 -30.29 -2.92
CA PRO A 220 9.77 -29.69 -4.24
C PRO A 220 10.06 -28.20 -4.14
N MET A 221 10.75 -27.71 -5.16
CA MET A 221 11.19 -26.35 -5.41
C MET A 221 10.72 -25.93 -6.81
N LEU A 222 10.80 -24.64 -7.13
CA LEU A 222 10.26 -24.13 -8.39
C LEU A 222 10.90 -24.76 -9.64
N HIS A 223 12.19 -25.08 -9.59
CA HIS A 223 12.86 -25.77 -10.70
C HIS A 223 12.30 -27.18 -10.95
N ASP A 224 11.83 -27.89 -9.92
CA ASP A 224 11.22 -29.22 -10.07
C ASP A 224 9.91 -29.14 -10.85
N LEU A 225 9.17 -28.04 -10.70
CA LEU A 225 7.96 -27.75 -11.49
C LEU A 225 8.27 -27.57 -12.97
N LYS A 226 9.37 -26.86 -13.25
CA LYS A 226 9.86 -26.66 -14.62
C LYS A 226 10.31 -27.98 -15.25
N GLU A 227 11.09 -28.78 -14.52
CA GLU A 227 11.53 -30.11 -14.97
C GLU A 227 10.34 -31.01 -15.32
N TRP A 228 9.34 -31.07 -14.44
CA TRP A 228 8.14 -31.88 -14.65
C TRP A 228 7.36 -31.46 -15.91
N LEU A 229 7.24 -30.15 -16.18
CA LEU A 229 6.57 -29.67 -17.39
C LEU A 229 7.33 -30.04 -18.66
N ASN A 230 8.66 -29.95 -18.65
CA ASN A 230 9.49 -30.38 -19.77
C ASN A 230 9.29 -31.87 -20.07
N GLU A 231 9.34 -32.72 -19.04
CA GLU A 231 9.09 -34.17 -19.17
C GLU A 231 7.65 -34.44 -19.66
N TYR A 232 6.68 -33.68 -19.17
CA TYR A 232 5.29 -33.78 -19.63
C TYR A 232 5.16 -33.43 -21.13
N GLY A 233 5.92 -32.44 -21.60
CA GLY A 233 5.97 -32.00 -22.99
C GLY A 233 6.57 -33.01 -23.97
N GLU A 234 7.43 -33.91 -23.51
CA GLU A 234 7.99 -35.00 -24.33
C GLU A 234 6.94 -36.08 -24.67
N SER A 235 5.84 -36.13 -23.92
CA SER A 235 4.75 -37.07 -24.16
C SER A 235 3.90 -36.71 -25.38
N LYS A 236 3.15 -37.68 -25.92
CA LYS A 236 2.26 -37.46 -27.07
C LYS A 236 1.00 -36.70 -26.66
N LEU A 237 1.08 -35.37 -26.63
CA LEU A 237 -0.03 -34.49 -26.23
C LEU A 237 -0.90 -34.06 -27.42
N PRO A 238 -2.23 -33.86 -27.23
CA PRO A 238 -3.09 -33.20 -28.19
C PRO A 238 -2.62 -31.76 -28.50
N ALA A 239 -2.90 -31.26 -29.72
CA ALA A 239 -2.42 -29.94 -30.15
C ALA A 239 -2.82 -28.78 -29.23
N ARG A 240 -4.07 -28.80 -28.73
CA ARG A 240 -4.56 -27.79 -27.80
C ARG A 240 -3.82 -27.78 -26.47
N GLU A 241 -3.48 -28.97 -25.97
CA GLU A 241 -2.78 -29.13 -24.70
C GLU A 241 -1.32 -28.70 -24.80
N ARG A 242 -0.67 -28.94 -25.96
CA ARG A 242 0.67 -28.39 -26.23
C ARG A 242 0.70 -26.85 -26.17
N ASN A 243 -0.34 -26.18 -26.67
CA ASN A 243 -0.42 -24.72 -26.58
C ASN A 243 -0.57 -24.24 -25.12
N TRP A 244 -1.34 -24.97 -24.31
CA TRP A 244 -1.49 -24.68 -22.88
C TRP A 244 -0.20 -24.92 -22.11
N LEU A 245 0.53 -25.99 -22.45
CA LEU A 245 1.84 -26.29 -21.89
C LEU A 245 2.84 -25.17 -22.21
N ALA A 246 2.98 -24.78 -23.48
CA ALA A 246 3.86 -23.67 -23.86
C ALA A 246 3.51 -22.36 -23.14
N THR A 247 2.22 -22.12 -22.90
CA THR A 247 1.75 -20.96 -22.12
C THR A 247 2.20 -21.02 -20.66
N ALA A 248 2.15 -22.22 -20.05
CA ALA A 248 2.53 -22.49 -18.66
C ALA A 248 4.06 -22.52 -18.44
N GLU A 249 4.84 -22.99 -19.41
CA GLU A 249 6.30 -23.08 -19.34
C GLU A 249 6.98 -21.70 -19.39
N ARG A 250 6.49 -20.80 -20.25
CA ARG A 250 7.12 -19.49 -20.50
C ARG A 250 7.42 -18.69 -19.22
N PRO A 251 6.53 -18.56 -18.23
CA PRO A 251 6.85 -17.87 -16.98
C PRO A 251 7.95 -18.56 -16.15
N LEU A 252 7.98 -19.90 -16.15
CA LEU A 252 8.98 -20.66 -15.41
C LEU A 252 10.37 -20.56 -16.05
N GLU A 253 10.45 -20.30 -17.37
CA GLU A 253 11.70 -19.91 -18.01
C GLU A 253 12.27 -18.64 -17.39
N SER A 254 11.46 -17.60 -17.17
CA SER A 254 11.90 -16.36 -16.50
C SER A 254 12.26 -16.61 -15.04
N LEU A 255 11.33 -17.18 -14.28
CA LEU A 255 11.48 -17.34 -12.83
C LEU A 255 12.60 -18.30 -12.42
N CYS A 256 13.00 -19.23 -13.28
CA CYS A 256 14.11 -20.15 -13.02
C CYS A 256 15.44 -19.69 -13.65
N PHE A 257 15.47 -18.51 -14.30
CA PHE A 257 16.66 -18.00 -14.97
C PHE A 257 17.58 -17.24 -14.02
N ARG A 258 18.86 -17.64 -14.01
CA ARG A 258 19.97 -16.98 -13.30
C ARG A 258 19.62 -16.50 -11.88
N GLU A 259 19.90 -15.23 -11.57
CA GLU A 259 19.80 -14.65 -10.23
C GLU A 259 18.36 -14.62 -9.69
N ILE A 260 17.35 -14.53 -10.57
CA ILE A 260 15.93 -14.66 -10.18
C ILE A 260 15.66 -16.10 -9.73
N GLY A 261 16.12 -17.08 -10.51
CA GLY A 261 16.01 -18.49 -10.18
C GLY A 261 16.62 -18.85 -8.84
N ASP A 262 17.72 -18.19 -8.46
CA ASP A 262 18.40 -18.47 -7.20
C ASP A 262 17.54 -18.12 -5.97
N ILE A 263 16.55 -17.23 -6.09
CA ILE A 263 15.57 -16.97 -5.01
C ILE A 263 14.83 -18.26 -4.65
N PHE A 264 14.44 -19.03 -5.66
CA PHE A 264 13.55 -20.18 -5.52
C PHE A 264 14.26 -21.53 -5.41
N LYS A 265 15.59 -21.54 -5.55
CA LYS A 265 16.45 -22.72 -5.34
C LYS A 265 16.75 -22.94 -3.85
N THR A 266 15.71 -23.16 -3.06
CA THR A 266 15.86 -23.55 -1.67
C THR A 266 14.73 -24.46 -1.20
N VAL A 267 15.03 -25.40 -0.31
CA VAL A 267 14.01 -26.19 0.41
C VAL A 267 13.41 -25.36 1.55
N GLU A 268 14.25 -24.62 2.27
CA GLU A 268 13.89 -23.75 3.39
C GLU A 268 14.42 -22.35 3.13
N GLY A 269 13.51 -21.38 3.02
CA GLY A 269 13.84 -19.97 2.85
C GLY A 269 13.68 -19.16 4.14
N GLN A 270 13.60 -17.85 3.97
CA GLN A 270 13.05 -16.97 5.02
C GLN A 270 11.65 -17.45 5.44
N LYS A 271 11.28 -17.16 6.68
CA LYS A 271 9.98 -17.49 7.28
C LYS A 271 9.12 -16.25 7.38
N PRO A 272 7.78 -16.38 7.42
CA PRO A 272 6.91 -15.20 7.52
C PRO A 272 7.20 -14.43 8.80
N SER A 273 7.51 -15.15 9.89
CA SER A 273 7.87 -14.59 11.20
C SER A 273 9.04 -13.60 11.15
N ASP A 274 9.93 -13.74 10.17
CA ASP A 274 11.10 -12.88 10.05
C ASP A 274 10.69 -11.42 9.71
N PHE A 275 9.53 -11.25 9.06
CA PHE A 275 8.97 -9.92 8.73
C PHE A 275 8.18 -9.26 9.87
N PHE A 276 7.87 -10.00 10.94
CA PHE A 276 7.05 -9.52 12.07
C PHE A 276 7.86 -9.29 13.35
N GLN A 277 9.18 -9.15 13.23
CA GLN A 277 10.03 -8.82 14.36
C GLN A 277 9.75 -7.37 14.83
N LYS A 278 9.47 -7.18 16.12
CA LYS A 278 9.08 -5.88 16.69
C LYS A 278 10.10 -4.80 16.35
N GLY A 279 9.59 -3.66 15.87
CA GLY A 279 10.39 -2.50 15.48
C GLY A 279 11.28 -2.70 14.25
N ARG A 280 11.21 -3.83 13.55
CA ARG A 280 12.04 -4.10 12.37
C ARG A 280 11.34 -3.64 11.09
N ILE A 281 12.12 -3.15 10.15
CA ILE A 281 11.68 -2.73 8.82
C ILE A 281 12.33 -3.66 7.81
N THR A 282 11.55 -4.43 7.06
CA THR A 282 12.03 -5.25 5.96
C THR A 282 11.73 -4.57 4.63
N ILE A 283 12.74 -4.42 3.78
CA ILE A 283 12.64 -3.86 2.43
C ILE A 283 12.97 -4.96 1.42
N LEU A 284 12.01 -5.27 0.55
CA LEU A 284 12.20 -6.14 -0.61
C LEU A 284 12.36 -5.26 -1.86
N GLU A 285 13.60 -5.10 -2.32
CA GLU A 285 13.91 -4.35 -3.54
C GLU A 285 13.61 -5.21 -4.77
N LEU A 286 12.63 -4.80 -5.58
CA LEU A 286 12.15 -5.57 -6.72
C LEU A 286 12.63 -5.01 -8.07
N ASP A 287 13.49 -4.00 -8.08
CA ASP A 287 13.83 -3.23 -9.28
C ASP A 287 14.41 -4.06 -10.44
N ALA A 288 15.04 -5.21 -10.14
CA ALA A 288 15.61 -6.11 -11.13
C ALA A 288 14.58 -7.02 -11.82
N LEU A 289 13.37 -7.15 -11.29
CA LEU A 289 12.32 -8.00 -11.85
C LEU A 289 11.53 -7.24 -12.91
N ASP A 290 10.98 -7.97 -13.89
CA ASP A 290 9.97 -7.41 -14.78
C ASP A 290 8.61 -7.24 -14.06
N THR A 291 7.64 -6.63 -14.74
CA THR A 291 6.32 -6.34 -14.15
C THR A 291 5.54 -7.59 -13.73
N ASN A 292 5.63 -8.67 -14.50
CA ASN A 292 4.88 -9.90 -14.21
C ASN A 292 5.56 -10.67 -13.08
N ASP A 293 6.89 -10.74 -13.07
CA ASP A 293 7.67 -11.36 -12.00
C ASP A 293 7.49 -10.60 -10.68
N LYS A 294 7.43 -9.26 -10.72
CA LYS A 294 7.04 -8.42 -9.56
C LYS A 294 5.66 -8.78 -9.05
N THR A 295 4.68 -8.87 -9.94
CA THR A 295 3.29 -9.18 -9.59
C THR A 295 3.21 -10.55 -8.93
N PHE A 296 3.79 -11.58 -9.56
CA PHE A 296 3.84 -12.93 -9.00
C PHE A 296 4.49 -12.93 -7.62
N PHE A 297 5.68 -12.35 -7.48
CA PHE A 297 6.43 -12.35 -6.23
C PHE A 297 5.69 -11.64 -5.10
N ILE A 298 5.11 -10.45 -5.35
CA ILE A 298 4.34 -9.72 -4.34
C ILE A 298 3.12 -10.54 -3.92
N GLU A 299 2.35 -11.05 -4.88
CA GLU A 299 1.11 -11.76 -4.59
C GLU A 299 1.36 -13.07 -3.83
N ILE A 300 2.37 -13.85 -4.23
CA ILE A 300 2.68 -15.11 -3.55
C ILE A 300 3.20 -14.89 -2.13
N ILE A 301 3.98 -13.82 -1.90
CA ILE A 301 4.45 -13.46 -0.55
C ILE A 301 3.28 -12.96 0.32
N LEU A 302 2.41 -12.11 -0.21
CA LEU A 302 1.22 -11.64 0.52
C LEU A 302 0.27 -12.79 0.86
N GLN A 303 0.04 -13.71 -0.08
CA GLN A 303 -0.72 -14.93 0.12
C GLN A 303 -0.11 -15.79 1.23
N TRP A 304 1.20 -16.01 1.17
CA TRP A 304 1.96 -16.78 2.15
C TRP A 304 1.89 -16.18 3.56
N ILE A 305 2.04 -14.86 3.68
CA ILE A 305 1.90 -14.11 4.94
C ILE A 305 0.47 -14.22 5.46
N ARG A 306 -0.54 -14.01 4.62
CA ARG A 306 -1.95 -14.05 5.02
C ARG A 306 -2.31 -15.42 5.60
N ASP A 307 -1.97 -16.50 4.91
CA ASP A 307 -2.32 -17.84 5.38
C ASP A 307 -1.55 -18.23 6.63
N TRP A 308 -0.30 -17.78 6.77
CA TRP A 308 0.45 -17.91 8.02
C TRP A 308 -0.23 -17.16 9.17
N LEU A 309 -0.67 -15.91 8.97
CA LEU A 309 -1.40 -15.15 10.00
C LEU A 309 -2.70 -15.85 10.41
N LEU A 310 -3.47 -16.37 9.44
CA LEU A 310 -4.72 -17.08 9.69
C LEU A 310 -4.53 -18.34 10.55
N VAL A 311 -3.49 -19.13 10.28
CA VAL A 311 -3.19 -20.36 11.05
C VAL A 311 -2.67 -20.05 12.44
N ASN A 312 -1.97 -18.92 12.63
CA ASN A 312 -1.47 -18.49 13.93
C ASN A 312 -2.50 -17.66 14.71
N GLU A 313 -3.75 -17.58 14.24
CA GLU A 313 -4.86 -16.84 14.87
C GLU A 313 -4.55 -15.35 15.11
N LYS A 314 -3.60 -14.78 14.35
CA LYS A 314 -3.24 -13.37 14.41
C LYS A 314 -4.13 -12.58 13.46
N ARG A 315 -5.20 -11.98 13.99
CA ARG A 315 -6.13 -11.15 13.23
C ARG A 315 -6.27 -9.80 13.90
N GLU A 316 -6.32 -8.74 13.09
CA GLU A 316 -6.62 -7.39 13.56
C GLU A 316 -5.61 -6.85 14.61
N GLU A 317 -4.38 -7.36 14.57
CA GLU A 317 -3.26 -6.94 15.40
C GLU A 317 -2.17 -6.29 14.53
N LEU A 318 -1.59 -5.19 15.02
CA LEU A 318 -0.40 -4.54 14.43
C LEU A 318 0.87 -4.96 15.17
#